data_AF-A0A957XFB5-F1
#
_entry.id   AF-A0A957XFB5-F1
#
_cell.length_a   1.000
_cell.length_b   1.000
_cell.length_c   1.000
_cell.angle_alpha   90.00
_cell.angle_beta   90.00
_cell.angle_gamma   90.00
#
_symmetry.space_group_name_H-M   'P 1'
#
loop_
_entity.id
_entity.type
_entity.pdbx_description
1 polymer ?
#
loop_
_entity_poly.entity_id
_entity_poly.type
_entity_poly.pdbx_seq_one_letter_code
_entity_poly.pdbx_strand_id
1 'polypeptide(L)'
;ISMLYPTGQNQDEIVPKFEQWFNYGPIIAGDFLYIRRHMPLDLQGKIILTNTTTEDDMALLRERGVSYLVTGTPRIEGRSFGTNMMEAALIAYAGLGRTLTDDELTQLIRELDLNPSVQQLNG
;
A
#
# COMPACT_ATOMS: atom_id res chain seq x y z
N ILE A 1 12.28 17.85 -8.85
CA ILE A 1 11.50 16.58 -8.82
C ILE A 1 10.38 16.75 -7.78
N SER A 2 9.43 17.64 -8.07
CA SER A 2 8.34 18.02 -7.13
C SER A 2 6.95 17.77 -7.74
N MET A 3 6.90 17.32 -8.99
CA MET A 3 5.65 17.14 -9.74
C MET A 3 5.06 15.73 -9.62
N LEU A 4 5.87 14.74 -9.23
CA LEU A 4 5.46 13.33 -9.14
C LEU A 4 5.19 12.87 -7.69
N TYR A 5 5.89 13.45 -6.71
CA TYR A 5 5.75 13.10 -5.29
C TYR A 5 5.54 14.37 -4.46
N PRO A 6 4.40 14.52 -3.77
CA PRO A 6 4.21 15.59 -2.80
C PRO A 6 5.10 15.36 -1.58
N THR A 7 6.09 16.21 -1.38
CA THR A 7 6.94 16.25 -0.18
C THR A 7 6.54 17.45 0.68
N GLY A 8 6.28 17.26 1.98
CA GLY A 8 6.00 18.34 2.94
C GLY A 8 4.53 18.41 3.42
N GLN A 9 4.13 19.55 4.01
CA GLN A 9 2.83 19.79 4.68
C GLN A 9 1.57 19.58 3.83
N ASN A 10 1.70 19.38 2.50
CA ASN A 10 0.60 19.11 1.58
C ASN A 10 0.25 17.61 1.45
N GLN A 11 0.79 16.72 2.29
CA GLN A 11 0.51 15.28 2.23
C GLN A 11 -0.87 14.89 2.76
N ASP A 12 -1.47 15.72 3.62
CA ASP A 12 -2.78 15.46 4.23
C ASP A 12 -3.95 16.04 3.44
N GLU A 13 -3.68 16.84 2.41
CA GLU A 13 -4.73 17.43 1.60
C GLU A 13 -5.27 16.42 0.57
N ILE A 14 -6.55 16.08 0.71
CA ILE A 14 -7.28 15.27 -0.25
C ILE A 14 -7.95 16.23 -1.24
N VAL A 15 -7.47 16.20 -2.49
CA VAL A 15 -8.01 16.98 -3.61
C VAL A 15 -8.52 16.01 -4.67
N PRO A 16 -9.82 15.64 -4.61
CA PRO A 16 -10.42 14.70 -5.54
C PRO A 16 -10.14 15.07 -6.99
N LYS A 17 -9.65 14.09 -7.76
CA LYS A 17 -9.35 14.23 -9.19
C LYS A 17 -9.50 12.87 -9.84
N PHE A 18 -9.64 12.83 -11.16
CA PHE A 18 -9.62 11.58 -11.92
C PHE A 18 -10.79 10.65 -11.58
N GLU A 19 -11.93 11.17 -11.12
CA GLU A 19 -13.07 10.37 -10.66
C GLU A 19 -13.55 9.34 -11.69
N GLN A 20 -13.51 9.68 -12.98
CA GLN A 20 -13.83 8.74 -14.07
C GLN A 20 -13.00 7.43 -13.99
N TRP A 21 -11.74 7.52 -13.54
CA TRP A 21 -10.83 6.38 -13.42
C TRP A 21 -11.05 5.62 -12.11
N PHE A 22 -11.37 6.31 -11.01
CA PHE A 22 -11.81 5.67 -9.77
C PHE A 22 -13.14 4.91 -9.95
N ASN A 23 -14.01 5.41 -10.83
CA ASN A 23 -15.31 4.79 -11.13
C ASN A 23 -15.25 3.69 -12.20
N TYR A 24 -14.20 3.67 -13.02
CA TYR A 24 -14.08 2.77 -14.18
C TYR A 24 -14.21 1.28 -13.83
N GLY A 25 -13.69 0.86 -12.67
CA GLY A 25 -13.66 -0.55 -12.28
C GLY A 25 -13.84 -0.78 -10.78
N PRO A 26 -13.97 -2.05 -10.36
CA PRO A 26 -14.12 -2.41 -8.95
C PRO A 26 -12.80 -2.33 -8.17
N ILE A 27 -11.64 -2.39 -8.85
CA ILE A 27 -10.31 -2.40 -8.23
C ILE A 27 -9.57 -1.12 -8.59
N ILE A 28 -9.01 -0.46 -7.58
CA ILE A 28 -8.10 0.68 -7.70
C ILE A 28 -6.72 0.20 -7.25
N ALA A 29 -5.75 0.21 -8.17
CA ALA A 29 -4.39 -0.22 -7.89
C ALA A 29 -3.40 0.93 -8.08
N GLY A 30 -2.47 1.10 -7.15
CA GLY A 30 -1.45 2.15 -7.26
C GLY A 30 -0.77 2.51 -5.95
N ASP A 31 0.05 3.56 -6.01
CA ASP A 31 0.70 4.14 -4.83
C ASP A 31 -0.33 4.77 -3.89
N PHE A 32 -0.24 4.45 -2.60
CA PHE A 32 -1.28 4.85 -1.64
C PHE A 32 -1.36 6.36 -1.46
N LEU A 33 -0.24 7.09 -1.45
CA LEU A 33 -0.26 8.55 -1.30
C LEU A 33 -0.95 9.21 -2.49
N TYR A 34 -0.76 8.66 -3.70
CA TYR A 34 -1.45 9.15 -4.89
C TYR A 34 -2.96 8.86 -4.83
N ILE A 35 -3.34 7.64 -4.41
CA ILE A 35 -4.73 7.25 -4.20
C ILE A 35 -5.38 8.18 -3.16
N ARG A 36 -4.78 8.30 -1.97
CA ARG A 36 -5.25 9.15 -0.86
C ARG A 36 -5.45 10.59 -1.31
N ARG A 37 -4.51 11.14 -2.08
CA ARG A 37 -4.59 12.53 -2.54
C ARG A 37 -5.77 12.78 -3.48
N HIS A 38 -6.11 11.82 -4.34
CA HIS A 38 -7.05 12.06 -5.44
C HIS A 38 -8.36 11.31 -5.34
N MET A 39 -8.52 10.44 -4.35
CA MET A 39 -9.74 9.65 -4.21
C MET A 39 -10.99 10.51 -3.97
N PRO A 40 -12.12 10.16 -4.61
CA PRO A 40 -13.42 10.77 -4.35
C PRO A 40 -13.92 10.45 -2.93
N LEU A 41 -14.95 11.16 -2.49
CA LEU A 41 -15.60 10.93 -1.20
C LEU A 41 -16.29 9.57 -1.11
N ASP A 42 -16.71 9.02 -2.25
CA ASP A 42 -17.40 7.73 -2.34
C ASP A 42 -16.56 6.71 -3.11
N LEU A 43 -16.15 5.67 -2.41
CA LEU A 43 -15.49 4.48 -2.95
C LEU A 43 -16.26 3.21 -2.54
N GLN A 44 -17.58 3.32 -2.37
CA GLN A 44 -18.42 2.21 -1.94
C GLN A 44 -18.22 0.96 -2.82
N GLY A 45 -17.94 -0.17 -2.19
CA GLY A 45 -17.78 -1.45 -2.88
C GLY A 45 -16.42 -1.63 -3.57
N LYS A 46 -15.54 -0.62 -3.56
CA LYS A 46 -14.24 -0.70 -4.23
C LYS A 46 -13.25 -1.55 -3.45
N ILE A 47 -12.28 -2.10 -4.16
CA ILE A 47 -11.12 -2.80 -3.62
C ILE A 47 -9.89 -1.95 -3.91
N ILE A 48 -9.05 -1.71 -2.91
CA ILE A 48 -7.77 -1.01 -3.08
C ILE A 48 -6.63 -2.01 -3.01
N LEU A 49 -5.75 -2.00 -4.01
CA LEU A 49 -4.50 -2.76 -4.04
C LEU A 49 -3.32 -1.77 -4.02
N THR A 50 -2.50 -1.80 -2.97
CA THR A 50 -1.48 -0.77 -2.77
C THR A 50 -0.24 -1.25 -1.99
N ASN A 51 0.67 -0.33 -1.70
CA ASN A 51 1.95 -0.57 -1.03
C ASN A 51 1.88 -0.29 0.48
N THR A 52 2.12 0.95 0.90
CA THR A 52 2.35 1.38 2.28
C THR A 52 1.10 2.03 2.81
N THR A 53 0.65 1.59 3.98
CA THR A 53 -0.55 2.13 4.65
C THR A 53 -0.37 2.10 6.16
N THR A 54 -1.07 3.01 6.84
CA THR A 54 -1.15 3.13 8.30
C THR A 54 -2.53 2.74 8.82
N GLU A 55 -2.76 2.83 10.12
CA GLU A 55 -4.10 2.65 10.72
C GLU A 55 -5.04 3.81 10.37
N ASP A 56 -4.53 5.05 10.34
CA ASP A 56 -5.32 6.22 9.93
C ASP A 56 -5.79 6.10 8.49
N ASP A 57 -4.95 5.52 7.63
CA ASP A 57 -5.31 5.22 6.24
C ASP A 57 -6.43 4.18 6.17
N MET A 58 -6.38 3.13 6.99
CA MET A 58 -7.46 2.15 7.04
C MET A 58 -8.77 2.76 7.55
N ALA A 59 -8.72 3.64 8.55
CA ALA A 59 -9.89 4.34 9.06
C ALA A 59 -10.52 5.24 7.98
N LEU A 60 -9.69 6.00 7.27
CA LEU A 60 -10.12 6.82 6.14
C LEU A 60 -10.73 5.98 5.01
N LEU A 61 -10.11 4.85 4.64
CA LEU A 61 -10.67 3.97 3.61
C LEU A 61 -12.02 3.35 4.03
N ARG A 62 -12.18 3.04 5.32
CA ARG A 62 -13.48 2.60 5.86
C ARG A 62 -14.54 3.68 5.70
N GLU A 63 -14.22 4.92 6.06
CA GLU A 63 -15.10 6.08 5.90
C GLU A 63 -15.54 6.28 4.45
N ARG A 64 -14.63 6.06 3.49
CA ARG A 64 -14.92 6.14 2.04
C ARG A 64 -15.71 4.95 1.49
N GLY A 65 -16.05 3.95 2.30
CA GLY A 65 -16.86 2.79 1.88
C GLY A 65 -16.11 1.69 1.13
N VAL A 66 -14.77 1.69 1.15
CA VAL A 66 -13.95 0.64 0.52
C VAL A 66 -14.27 -0.71 1.16
N SER A 67 -14.46 -1.76 0.35
CA SER A 67 -14.78 -3.10 0.84
C SER A 67 -13.53 -3.87 1.27
N TYR A 68 -12.46 -3.83 0.46
CA TYR A 68 -11.22 -4.54 0.75
C TYR A 68 -10.00 -3.66 0.54
N LEU A 69 -9.03 -3.80 1.43
CA LEU A 69 -7.66 -3.31 1.26
C LEU A 69 -6.73 -4.50 1.09
N VAL A 70 -5.95 -4.50 0.02
CA VAL A 70 -4.91 -5.46 -0.28
C VAL A 70 -3.57 -4.73 -0.30
N THR A 71 -2.60 -5.21 0.47
CA THR A 71 -1.22 -4.68 0.44
C THR A 71 -0.28 -5.71 -0.15
N GLY A 72 0.61 -5.29 -1.05
CA GLY A 72 1.55 -6.20 -1.72
C GLY A 72 2.56 -6.87 -0.77
N THR A 73 2.65 -6.40 0.46
CA THR A 73 3.51 -6.89 1.54
C THR A 73 2.69 -7.15 2.80
N PRO A 74 3.21 -7.93 3.78
CA PRO A 74 2.56 -8.14 5.06
C PRO A 74 2.32 -6.82 5.81
N ARG A 75 1.30 -6.82 6.68
CA ARG A 75 1.16 -5.78 7.69
C ARG A 75 1.86 -6.19 8.97
N ILE A 76 2.77 -5.35 9.45
CA ILE A 76 3.55 -5.55 10.66
C ILE A 76 3.16 -4.42 11.62
N GLU A 77 2.66 -4.77 12.81
CA GLU A 77 2.26 -3.82 13.85
C GLU A 77 1.30 -2.71 13.34
N GLY A 78 0.31 -3.10 12.55
CA GLY A 78 -0.70 -2.16 12.03
C GLY A 78 -0.25 -1.31 10.83
N ARG A 79 0.90 -1.58 10.23
CA ARG A 79 1.38 -0.88 9.02
C ARG A 79 1.84 -1.83 7.93
N SER A 80 1.65 -1.47 6.67
CA SER A 80 2.35 -2.12 5.55
C SER A 80 3.51 -1.27 5.10
N PHE A 81 4.57 -1.92 4.60
CA PHE A 81 5.77 -1.25 4.11
C PHE A 81 6.00 -1.57 2.64
N GLY A 82 6.56 -0.62 1.90
CA GLY A 82 6.92 -0.83 0.50
C GLY A 82 7.93 -1.96 0.32
N THR A 83 7.97 -2.52 -0.90
CA THR A 83 8.87 -3.62 -1.26
C THR A 83 10.34 -3.31 -0.98
N ASN A 84 10.77 -2.05 -1.17
CA ASN A 84 12.12 -1.60 -0.89
C ASN A 84 12.52 -1.77 0.59
N MET A 85 11.61 -1.46 1.52
CA MET A 85 11.86 -1.59 2.96
C MET A 85 11.84 -3.07 3.38
N MET A 86 10.92 -3.85 2.82
CA MET A 86 10.89 -5.31 3.03
C MET A 86 12.17 -5.98 2.54
N GLU A 87 12.64 -5.63 1.33
CA GLU A 87 13.90 -6.15 0.78
C GLU A 87 15.10 -5.76 1.65
N ALA A 88 15.18 -4.49 2.09
CA ALA A 88 16.23 -4.04 2.99
C ALA A 88 16.22 -4.82 4.33
N ALA A 89 15.03 -5.11 4.86
CA ALA A 89 14.88 -5.93 6.07
C ALA A 89 15.38 -7.36 5.85
N LEU A 90 15.09 -7.98 4.70
CA LEU A 90 15.58 -9.31 4.35
C LEU A 90 17.11 -9.35 4.17
N ILE A 91 17.69 -8.34 3.52
CA ILE A 91 19.15 -8.21 3.38
C ILE A 91 19.81 -8.08 4.76
N ALA A 92 19.27 -7.23 5.63
CA ALA A 92 19.78 -7.06 6.98
C ALA A 92 19.65 -8.35 7.81
N TYR A 93 18.52 -9.04 7.70
CA TYR A 93 18.26 -10.32 8.35
C TYR A 93 19.27 -11.41 7.92
N ALA A 94 19.57 -11.49 6.62
CA ALA A 94 20.51 -12.48 6.10
C ALA A 94 21.96 -12.25 6.57
N GLY A 95 22.32 -10.99 6.91
CA GLY A 95 23.60 -10.67 7.54
C GLY A 95 24.84 -10.92 6.66
N LEU A 96 24.68 -11.07 5.35
CA LEU A 96 25.76 -11.47 4.44
C LEU A 96 26.70 -10.31 4.03
N GLY A 97 26.39 -9.06 4.42
CA GLY A 97 27.19 -7.89 4.07
C GLY A 97 27.19 -7.54 2.57
N ARG A 98 26.26 -8.10 1.80
CA ARG A 98 26.02 -7.84 0.37
C ARG A 98 24.53 -7.89 0.06
N THR A 99 24.14 -7.46 -1.13
CA THR A 99 22.79 -7.67 -1.65
C THR A 99 22.52 -9.16 -1.85
N LEU A 100 21.26 -9.55 -1.67
CA LEU A 100 20.78 -10.89 -1.97
C LEU A 100 20.47 -11.03 -3.46
N THR A 101 20.54 -12.25 -3.98
CA THR A 101 20.01 -12.58 -5.31
C THR A 101 18.49 -12.78 -5.25
N ASP A 102 17.83 -12.79 -6.41
CA ASP A 102 16.38 -13.04 -6.49
C ASP A 102 15.99 -14.41 -5.92
N ASP A 103 16.84 -15.42 -6.10
CA ASP A 103 16.63 -16.76 -5.54
C ASP A 103 16.75 -16.77 -4.01
N GLU A 104 17.76 -16.07 -3.45
CA GLU A 104 17.94 -15.92 -2.00
C GLU A 104 16.76 -15.15 -1.39
N LEU A 105 16.31 -14.07 -2.03
CA LEU A 105 15.13 -13.31 -1.60
C LEU A 105 13.87 -14.18 -1.65
N THR A 106 13.66 -14.92 -2.75
CA THR A 106 12.50 -15.80 -2.92
C THR A 106 12.48 -16.91 -1.86
N GLN A 107 13.64 -17.49 -1.55
CA GLN A 107 13.77 -18.48 -0.49
C GLN A 107 13.38 -17.89 0.87
N LEU A 108 13.94 -16.74 1.25
CA LEU A 108 13.61 -16.10 2.53
C LEU A 108 12.14 -15.68 2.63
N ILE A 109 11.54 -15.16 1.55
CA ILE A 109 10.12 -14.81 1.51
C ILE A 109 9.25 -16.03 1.82
N ARG A 110 9.60 -17.21 1.28
CA ARG A 110 8.88 -18.47 1.54
C ARG A 110 9.14 -18.99 2.95
N GLU A 111 10.39 -18.99 3.39
CA GLU A 111 10.78 -19.48 4.72
C GLU A 111 10.15 -18.67 5.86
N LEU A 112 10.04 -17.35 5.67
CA LEU A 112 9.44 -16.42 6.63
C LEU A 112 7.93 -16.26 6.45
N ASP A 113 7.31 -16.98 5.50
CA ASP A 113 5.88 -16.94 5.18
C ASP A 113 5.37 -15.51 4.94
N LEU A 114 6.14 -14.70 4.21
CA LEU A 114 5.81 -13.32 3.91
C LEU A 114 4.77 -13.27 2.78
N ASN A 115 3.52 -13.02 3.15
CA ASN A 115 2.40 -12.95 2.22
C ASN A 115 1.82 -11.52 2.11
N PRO A 116 1.24 -11.17 0.96
CA PRO A 116 0.37 -10.00 0.85
C PRO A 116 -0.72 -10.02 1.94
N SER A 117 -1.16 -8.86 2.40
CA SER A 117 -2.29 -8.79 3.32
C SER A 117 -3.59 -8.53 2.58
N VAL A 118 -4.68 -9.16 3.03
CA VAL A 118 -6.05 -8.91 2.56
C VAL A 118 -6.90 -8.57 3.78
N GLN A 119 -7.47 -7.37 3.80
CA GLN A 119 -8.27 -6.86 4.91
C GLN A 119 -9.65 -6.48 4.41
N GLN A 120 -10.69 -7.09 4.98
CA GLN A 120 -12.06 -6.61 4.78
C GLN A 120 -12.26 -5.35 5.62
N LEU A 121 -12.64 -4.25 4.98
CA LEU A 121 -12.88 -2.96 5.62
C LEU A 121 -14.36 -2.71 5.87
N ASN A 122 -15.20 -3.02 4.89
CA ASN A 122 -16.66 -2.91 4.94
C ASN A 122 -17.32 -4.14 4.28
N GLY A 123 -18.55 -4.47 4.68
CA GLY A 123 -19.35 -5.61 4.20
C GLY A 123 -20.68 -5.20 3.59
#